data_AF-A0A7V3NA85-F1
#
_entry.id   AF-A0A7V3NA85-F1
#
_cell.length_a   1.000
_cell.length_b   1.000
_cell.length_c   1.000
_cell.angle_alpha   90.00
_cell.angle_beta   90.00
_cell.angle_gamma   90.00
#
_symmetry.space_group_name_H-M   'P 1'
#
loop_
_entity.id
_entity.type
_entity.pdbx_description
1 polymer ?
#
loop_
_entity_poly.entity_id
_entity_poly.type
_entity_poly.pdbx_seq_one_letter_code
_entity_poly.pdbx_strand_id
1 'polypeptide(L)'
;MLWKYHSENQIRCFPTLVADRAFVAGCDERLHVIDVATGRQSADVNLEAPTGSTPAVLGDMLFVGTEGKTFFGVRWSKPEIVWRYQPAEHSAPFRSSAAVTPQRVLVGAQDKLLHALDPKTGTLQWTFATRGRVDGSPVVVGDRVFFGSADGRVYALDVATGKERWRFEAGGPIVSSPAAAAGRLVVGTSSGEVYCFGGR
;
A
#
# COMPACT_ATOMS: atom_id res chain seq x y z
N MET A 1 18.82 -12.48 20.42
CA MET A 1 18.44 -12.83 19.02
C MET A 1 17.90 -14.25 19.04
N LEU A 2 16.68 -14.50 18.55
CA LEU A 2 16.02 -15.82 18.63
C LEU A 2 16.24 -16.66 17.37
N TRP A 3 16.13 -16.05 16.20
CA TRP A 3 16.32 -16.71 14.91
C TRP A 3 16.72 -15.68 13.84
N LYS A 4 17.13 -16.19 12.68
CA LYS A 4 17.41 -15.42 11.47
C LYS A 4 16.80 -16.17 10.28
N TYR A 5 16.17 -15.42 9.37
CA TYR A 5 15.62 -15.94 8.12
C TYR A 5 16.46 -15.43 6.92
N HIS A 6 16.53 -16.21 5.84
CA HIS A 6 17.23 -15.85 4.61
C HIS A 6 16.33 -16.14 3.41
N SER A 7 16.03 -15.10 2.63
CA SER A 7 15.34 -15.18 1.35
C SER A 7 16.35 -15.38 0.21
N GLU A 8 15.86 -15.73 -0.98
CA GLU A 8 16.72 -15.95 -2.15
C GLU A 8 17.24 -14.61 -2.73
N ASN A 9 16.49 -13.52 -2.51
CA ASN A 9 16.89 -12.18 -2.94
C ASN A 9 16.49 -11.13 -1.89
N GLN A 10 16.74 -9.85 -2.17
CA GLN A 10 16.53 -8.74 -1.24
C GLN A 10 15.06 -8.63 -0.80
N ILE A 11 14.82 -8.63 0.52
CA ILE A 11 13.57 -8.15 1.11
C ILE A 11 13.55 -6.63 1.01
N ARG A 12 12.52 -6.07 0.36
CA ARG A 12 12.41 -4.62 0.11
C ARG A 12 11.20 -3.98 0.76
N CYS A 13 10.37 -4.76 1.44
CA CYS A 13 9.23 -4.27 2.21
C CYS A 13 9.54 -4.28 3.72
N PHE A 14 8.66 -3.65 4.51
CA PHE A 14 8.64 -3.85 5.95
C PHE A 14 7.95 -5.19 6.29
N PRO A 15 8.28 -5.83 7.42
CA PRO A 15 7.57 -7.03 7.85
C PRO A 15 6.17 -6.69 8.35
N THR A 16 5.18 -7.50 7.96
CA THR A 16 3.82 -7.46 8.51
C THR A 16 3.61 -8.64 9.44
N LEU A 17 3.09 -8.41 10.65
CA LEU A 17 2.82 -9.44 11.64
C LEU A 17 1.32 -9.62 11.84
N VAL A 18 0.83 -10.85 11.72
CA VAL A 18 -0.56 -11.22 12.03
C VAL A 18 -0.57 -12.61 12.65
N ALA A 19 -1.22 -12.72 13.82
CA ALA A 19 -1.22 -13.93 14.63
C ALA A 19 0.22 -14.46 14.89
N ASP A 20 0.49 -15.71 14.54
CA ASP A 20 1.79 -16.39 14.68
C ASP A 20 2.64 -16.32 13.40
N ARG A 21 2.30 -15.43 12.45
CA ARG A 21 2.97 -15.30 11.15
C ARG A 21 3.56 -13.91 10.91
N ALA A 22 4.74 -13.92 10.30
CA ALA A 22 5.39 -12.77 9.69
C ALA A 22 5.33 -12.90 8.17
N PHE A 23 5.02 -11.80 7.50
CA PHE A 23 4.96 -11.70 6.05
C PHE A 23 5.99 -10.70 5.56
N VAL A 24 6.83 -11.14 4.62
CA VAL A 24 7.82 -10.30 3.94
C VAL A 24 7.83 -10.65 2.46
N ALA A 25 8.22 -9.69 1.63
CA ALA A 25 8.31 -9.86 0.20
C ALA A 25 9.42 -8.96 -0.39
N GLY A 26 9.87 -9.29 -1.59
CA GLY A 26 11.07 -8.67 -2.13
C GLY A 26 11.30 -8.88 -3.62
N CYS A 27 12.57 -8.88 -4.00
CA CYS A 27 13.06 -9.04 -5.36
C CYS A 27 13.03 -10.47 -5.90
N ASP A 28 12.73 -11.46 -5.05
CA ASP A 28 12.55 -12.87 -5.44
C ASP A 28 11.10 -13.20 -5.84
N GLU A 29 10.24 -12.18 -5.91
CA GLU A 29 8.86 -12.31 -6.39
C GLU A 29 7.98 -13.18 -5.47
N ARG A 30 8.44 -13.50 -4.26
CA ARG A 30 7.69 -14.29 -3.29
C ARG A 30 7.13 -13.43 -2.16
N LEU A 31 5.93 -13.79 -1.73
CA LEU A 31 5.43 -13.46 -0.40
C LEU A 31 5.79 -14.61 0.53
N HIS A 32 6.75 -14.41 1.41
CA HIS A 32 7.16 -15.41 2.40
C HIS A 32 6.22 -15.38 3.61
N VAL A 33 5.83 -16.56 4.08
CA VAL A 33 5.06 -16.75 5.30
C VAL A 33 5.97 -17.44 6.32
N ILE A 34 6.34 -16.72 7.37
CA ILE A 34 7.33 -17.16 8.36
C ILE A 34 6.64 -17.34 9.70
N ASP A 35 6.87 -18.48 10.35
CA ASP A 35 6.43 -18.71 11.72
C ASP A 35 7.25 -17.84 12.69
N VAL A 36 6.58 -17.01 13.49
CA VAL A 36 7.24 -16.02 14.35
C VAL A 36 8.00 -16.68 15.50
N ALA A 37 7.56 -17.84 15.98
CA ALA A 37 8.21 -18.53 17.08
C ALA A 37 9.55 -19.17 16.67
N THR A 38 9.60 -19.74 15.47
CA THR A 38 10.73 -20.55 14.99
C THR A 38 11.60 -19.87 13.93
N GLY A 39 11.09 -18.84 13.24
CA GLY A 39 11.75 -18.19 12.12
C GLY A 39 11.79 -19.03 10.84
N ARG A 40 11.07 -20.16 10.81
CA ARG A 40 11.00 -21.04 9.63
C ARG A 40 9.89 -20.59 8.68
N GLN A 41 10.16 -20.63 7.38
CA GLN A 41 9.12 -20.44 6.37
C GLN A 41 8.14 -21.61 6.44
N SER A 42 6.87 -21.31 6.64
CA SER A 42 5.78 -22.29 6.63
C SER A 42 5.17 -22.44 5.23
N ALA A 43 5.20 -21.39 4.42
CA ALA A 43 4.66 -21.35 3.07
C ALA A 43 5.16 -20.10 2.35
N ASP A 44 4.85 -19.99 1.07
CA ASP A 44 5.06 -18.79 0.28
C ASP A 44 4.16 -18.75 -0.96
N VAL A 45 3.96 -17.56 -1.50
CA VAL A 45 3.09 -17.30 -2.66
C VAL A 45 3.89 -16.58 -3.74
N ASN A 46 3.82 -17.06 -4.98
CA ASN A 46 4.42 -16.37 -6.13
C ASN A 46 3.60 -15.12 -6.48
N LEU A 47 4.20 -13.94 -6.38
CA LEU A 47 3.61 -12.65 -6.75
C LEU A 47 3.89 -12.24 -8.20
N GLU A 48 4.54 -13.12 -9.00
CA GLU A 48 4.76 -12.98 -10.44
C GLU A 48 5.68 -11.81 -10.85
N ALA A 49 6.12 -10.99 -9.88
CA ALA A 49 7.07 -9.91 -10.06
C ALA A 49 7.60 -9.42 -8.69
N PRO A 50 8.73 -8.70 -8.68
CA PRO A 50 9.28 -8.09 -7.47
C PRO A 50 8.29 -7.16 -6.78
N THR A 51 8.42 -7.02 -5.46
CA THR A 51 7.70 -5.99 -4.70
C THR A 51 8.62 -5.24 -3.74
N GLY A 52 8.38 -3.93 -3.63
CA GLY A 52 8.87 -3.11 -2.52
C GLY A 52 7.74 -2.65 -1.60
N SER A 53 6.52 -3.08 -1.85
CA SER A 53 5.32 -2.66 -1.13
C SER A 53 5.13 -3.55 0.10
N THR A 54 4.79 -2.95 1.23
CA THR A 54 4.51 -3.69 2.46
C THR A 54 3.12 -4.30 2.40
N PRO A 55 2.97 -5.61 2.68
CA PRO A 55 1.66 -6.24 2.70
C PRO A 55 0.74 -5.61 3.74
N ALA A 56 -0.44 -5.17 3.32
CA ALA A 56 -1.50 -4.71 4.24
C ALA A 56 -2.44 -5.87 4.56
N VAL A 57 -2.99 -5.95 5.78
CA VAL A 57 -3.86 -7.07 6.19
C VAL A 57 -5.22 -6.57 6.69
N LEU A 58 -6.28 -7.28 6.31
CA LEU A 58 -7.65 -7.11 6.82
C LEU A 58 -8.29 -8.49 6.97
N GLY A 59 -8.58 -8.89 8.21
CA GLY A 59 -9.14 -10.22 8.48
C GLY A 59 -8.20 -11.30 7.94
N ASP A 60 -8.71 -12.19 7.09
CA ASP A 60 -7.97 -13.29 6.46
C ASP A 60 -7.30 -12.91 5.12
N MET A 61 -7.39 -11.63 4.72
CA MET A 61 -6.85 -11.15 3.44
C MET A 61 -5.62 -10.30 3.65
N LEU A 62 -4.60 -10.54 2.83
CA LEU A 62 -3.39 -9.76 2.69
C LEU A 62 -3.37 -9.13 1.28
N PHE A 63 -2.95 -7.87 1.20
CA PHE A 63 -2.95 -7.09 -0.03
C PHE A 63 -1.57 -6.54 -0.33
N VAL A 64 -1.09 -6.78 -1.55
CA VAL A 64 0.27 -6.40 -1.93
C VAL A 64 0.34 -6.07 -3.42
N GLY A 65 1.01 -4.95 -3.74
CA GLY A 65 1.28 -4.53 -5.11
C GLY A 65 2.68 -4.93 -5.56
N THR A 66 2.88 -5.11 -6.87
CA THR A 66 4.18 -5.48 -7.44
C THR A 66 4.68 -4.48 -8.47
N GLU A 67 5.97 -4.57 -8.77
CA GLU A 67 6.60 -3.85 -9.89
C GLU A 67 6.11 -4.39 -11.25
N GLY A 68 5.51 -5.59 -11.28
CA GLY A 68 4.84 -6.20 -12.43
C GLY A 68 3.46 -5.60 -12.75
N LYS A 69 3.07 -4.51 -12.09
CA LYS A 69 1.82 -3.76 -12.33
C LYS A 69 0.55 -4.53 -11.90
N THR A 70 0.71 -5.56 -11.09
CA THR A 70 -0.40 -6.35 -10.54
C THR A 70 -0.50 -6.08 -9.05
N PHE A 71 -1.74 -5.95 -8.58
CA PHE A 71 -2.10 -5.84 -7.18
C PHE A 71 -2.86 -7.10 -6.77
N PHE A 72 -2.43 -7.76 -5.71
CA PHE A 72 -2.92 -9.07 -5.30
C PHE A 72 -3.73 -8.98 -4.02
N GLY A 73 -4.80 -9.78 -3.96
CA GLY A 73 -5.45 -10.19 -2.73
C GLY A 73 -5.13 -11.65 -2.45
N VAL A 74 -4.46 -11.91 -1.33
CA VAL A 74 -3.96 -13.22 -0.92
C VAL A 74 -4.69 -13.64 0.36
N ARG A 75 -5.23 -14.85 0.41
CA ARG A 75 -5.69 -15.42 1.68
C ARG A 75 -4.47 -15.89 2.46
N TRP A 76 -4.25 -15.37 3.66
CA TRP A 76 -3.01 -15.68 4.38
C TRP A 76 -3.11 -16.92 5.27
N SER A 77 -4.30 -17.27 5.78
CA SER A 77 -4.49 -18.50 6.57
C SER A 77 -4.27 -19.78 5.77
N LYS A 78 -4.63 -19.73 4.49
CA LYS A 78 -4.33 -20.74 3.47
C LYS A 78 -3.69 -20.02 2.29
N PRO A 79 -2.35 -19.88 2.29
CA PRO A 79 -1.60 -19.04 1.33
C PRO A 79 -1.96 -19.31 -0.13
N GLU A 80 -2.87 -18.51 -0.67
CA GLU A 80 -3.33 -18.60 -2.06
C GLU A 80 -3.80 -17.24 -2.57
N ILE A 81 -3.59 -16.98 -3.86
CA ILE A 81 -4.10 -15.78 -4.52
C ILE A 81 -5.61 -15.96 -4.72
N VAL A 82 -6.39 -15.08 -4.10
CA VAL A 82 -7.85 -15.05 -4.24
C VAL A 82 -8.25 -14.23 -5.45
N TRP A 83 -7.59 -13.09 -5.68
CA TRP A 83 -7.85 -12.22 -6.82
C TRP A 83 -6.61 -11.44 -7.24
N ARG A 84 -6.63 -10.97 -8.50
CA ARG A 84 -5.61 -10.11 -9.11
C ARG A 84 -6.30 -8.88 -9.69
N TYR A 85 -5.69 -7.72 -9.50
CA TYR A 85 -6.09 -6.47 -10.11
C TYR A 85 -4.94 -5.90 -10.93
N GLN A 86 -5.21 -5.59 -12.20
CA GLN A 86 -4.28 -4.90 -13.08
C GLN A 86 -5.09 -3.86 -13.87
N PRO A 87 -4.73 -2.57 -13.82
CA PRO A 87 -5.42 -1.55 -14.61
C PRO A 87 -5.36 -1.88 -16.10
N ALA A 88 -6.48 -1.72 -16.82
CA ALA A 88 -6.57 -2.08 -18.24
C ALA A 88 -5.77 -1.14 -19.15
N GLU A 89 -5.66 0.14 -18.78
CA GLU A 89 -4.96 1.17 -19.54
C GLU A 89 -3.87 1.83 -18.70
N HIS A 90 -2.76 2.18 -19.36
CA HIS A 90 -1.63 2.91 -18.76
C HIS A 90 -1.10 2.32 -17.43
N SER A 91 -1.23 1.00 -17.24
CA SER A 91 -0.82 0.32 -16.01
C SER A 91 0.66 0.51 -15.73
N ALA A 92 0.94 0.77 -14.45
CA ALA A 92 2.27 1.03 -13.96
C ALA A 92 2.49 0.34 -12.60
N PRO A 93 3.75 0.24 -12.14
CA PRO A 93 4.08 -0.38 -10.87
C PRO A 93 3.29 0.16 -9.67
N PHE A 94 2.93 -0.73 -8.75
CA PHE A 94 2.43 -0.39 -7.42
C PHE A 94 3.63 -0.34 -6.45
N ARG A 95 4.16 0.86 -6.19
CA ARG A 95 5.26 1.08 -5.23
C ARG A 95 4.79 1.48 -3.82
N SER A 96 3.50 1.82 -3.69
CA SER A 96 2.92 2.15 -2.40
C SER A 96 2.34 0.92 -1.71
N SER A 97 2.49 0.85 -0.39
CA SER A 97 1.71 -0.09 0.45
C SER A 97 0.27 0.43 0.57
N ALA A 98 -0.71 -0.48 0.55
CA ALA A 98 -2.11 -0.10 0.59
C ALA A 98 -2.58 0.34 1.99
N ALA A 99 -3.53 1.26 2.03
CA ALA A 99 -4.38 1.50 3.20
C ALA A 99 -5.66 0.67 3.07
N VAL A 100 -6.06 -0.02 4.13
CA VAL A 100 -7.17 -0.98 4.08
C VAL A 100 -8.25 -0.65 5.11
N THR A 101 -9.50 -0.79 4.68
CA THR A 101 -10.71 -0.68 5.49
C THR A 101 -11.62 -1.86 5.15
N PRO A 102 -12.66 -2.17 5.97
CA PRO A 102 -13.60 -3.23 5.64
C PRO A 102 -14.28 -3.10 4.27
N GLN A 103 -14.34 -1.89 3.71
CA GLN A 103 -15.03 -1.58 2.45
C GLN A 103 -14.09 -1.29 1.28
N ARG A 104 -12.82 -0.92 1.53
CA ARG A 104 -11.90 -0.42 0.50
C ARG A 104 -10.46 -0.83 0.78
N VAL A 105 -9.77 -1.25 -0.27
CA VAL A 105 -8.31 -1.25 -0.38
C VAL A 105 -7.92 -0.05 -1.22
N LEU A 106 -7.07 0.83 -0.69
CA LEU A 106 -6.67 2.08 -1.31
C LEU A 106 -5.17 2.04 -1.57
N VAL A 107 -4.77 2.19 -2.83
CA VAL A 107 -3.36 2.05 -3.23
C VAL A 107 -3.00 3.05 -4.33
N GLY A 108 -1.87 3.72 -4.17
CA GLY A 108 -1.28 4.58 -5.18
C GLY A 108 -0.40 3.82 -6.15
N ALA A 109 -0.38 4.25 -7.41
CA ALA A 109 0.48 3.67 -8.43
C ALA A 109 1.22 4.73 -9.25
N GLN A 110 2.20 4.25 -10.04
CA GLN A 110 3.00 5.10 -10.93
C GLN A 110 2.26 5.55 -12.20
N ASP A 111 1.02 5.10 -12.38
CA ASP A 111 0.09 5.51 -13.44
C ASP A 111 -0.58 6.86 -13.12
N LYS A 112 -0.19 7.48 -12.00
CA LYS A 112 -0.67 8.76 -11.48
C LYS A 112 -2.07 8.69 -10.87
N LEU A 113 -2.53 7.48 -10.54
CA LEU A 113 -3.84 7.25 -9.94
C LEU A 113 -3.70 6.80 -8.48
N LEU A 114 -4.69 7.18 -7.67
CA LEU A 114 -5.08 6.41 -6.49
C LEU A 114 -6.23 5.47 -6.90
N HIS A 115 -6.08 4.18 -6.61
CA HIS A 115 -7.06 3.15 -6.90
C HIS A 115 -7.79 2.74 -5.63
N ALA A 116 -9.10 2.52 -5.73
CA ALA A 116 -9.90 1.94 -4.67
C ALA A 116 -10.55 0.64 -5.14
N LEU A 117 -10.24 -0.44 -4.45
CA LEU A 117 -10.69 -1.80 -4.77
C LEU A 117 -11.61 -2.33 -3.68
N ASP A 118 -12.52 -3.22 -4.05
CA ASP A 118 -13.23 -4.05 -3.08
C ASP A 118 -12.26 -5.07 -2.45
N PRO A 119 -12.15 -5.13 -1.10
CA PRO A 119 -11.21 -6.05 -0.45
C PRO A 119 -11.45 -7.53 -0.72
N LYS A 120 -12.70 -7.94 -0.99
CA LYS A 120 -13.07 -9.34 -1.16
C LYS A 120 -12.89 -9.81 -2.59
N THR A 121 -13.19 -8.96 -3.56
CA THR A 121 -13.23 -9.35 -4.98
C THR A 121 -12.10 -8.74 -5.81
N GLY A 122 -11.42 -7.70 -5.31
CA GLY A 122 -10.42 -6.96 -6.08
C GLY A 122 -11.03 -6.07 -7.17
N THR A 123 -12.36 -5.93 -7.22
CA THR A 123 -13.02 -5.13 -8.25
C THR A 123 -12.76 -3.66 -8.02
N LEU A 124 -12.42 -2.95 -9.10
CA LEU A 124 -12.26 -1.50 -9.06
C LEU A 124 -13.58 -0.82 -8.72
N GLN A 125 -13.56 0.01 -7.68
CA GLN A 125 -14.72 0.79 -7.22
C GLN A 125 -14.65 2.23 -7.73
N TRP A 126 -13.47 2.85 -7.62
CA TRP A 126 -13.21 4.17 -8.17
C TRP A 126 -11.70 4.40 -8.33
N THR A 127 -11.35 5.37 -9.18
CA THR A 127 -9.98 5.93 -9.27
C THR A 127 -10.02 7.43 -9.06
N PHE A 128 -8.90 7.98 -8.62
CA PHE A 128 -8.69 9.42 -8.57
C PHE A 128 -7.39 9.78 -9.31
N ALA A 129 -7.50 10.64 -10.32
CA ALA A 129 -6.37 11.04 -11.14
C ALA A 129 -5.61 12.22 -10.53
N THR A 130 -4.29 12.07 -10.45
CA THR A 130 -3.35 13.16 -10.13
C THR A 130 -2.47 13.47 -11.34
N ARG A 131 -1.62 14.50 -11.25
CA ARG A 131 -0.71 14.86 -12.35
C ARG A 131 0.66 14.19 -12.25
N GLY A 132 0.91 13.43 -11.19
CA GLY A 132 2.20 12.82 -10.85
C GLY A 132 2.02 11.44 -10.22
N ARG A 133 3.09 10.68 -10.08
CA ARG A 133 3.04 9.34 -9.49
C ARG A 133 2.56 9.40 -8.04
N VAL A 134 1.82 8.38 -7.60
CA VAL A 134 1.44 8.20 -6.20
C VAL A 134 2.30 7.08 -5.61
N ASP A 135 3.54 7.43 -5.25
CA ASP A 135 4.53 6.47 -4.75
C ASP A 135 4.42 6.26 -3.22
N GLY A 136 3.96 7.28 -2.49
CA GLY A 136 3.76 7.22 -1.03
C GLY A 136 2.52 6.41 -0.64
N SER A 137 2.58 5.72 0.51
CA SER A 137 1.44 4.97 1.03
C SER A 137 0.33 5.90 1.53
N PRO A 138 -0.92 5.73 1.09
CA PRO A 138 -2.05 6.49 1.64
C PRO A 138 -2.26 6.17 3.12
N VAL A 139 -2.94 7.08 3.83
CA VAL A 139 -3.44 6.86 5.19
C VAL A 139 -4.94 7.13 5.26
N VAL A 140 -5.69 6.29 5.97
CA VAL A 140 -7.12 6.48 6.19
C VAL A 140 -7.36 7.00 7.61
N VAL A 141 -8.16 8.07 7.73
CA VAL A 141 -8.62 8.63 9.00
C VAL A 141 -10.11 8.92 8.90
N GLY A 142 -10.92 8.17 9.66
CA GLY A 142 -12.38 8.27 9.59
C GLY A 142 -12.90 7.92 8.19
N ASP A 143 -13.62 8.85 7.57
CA ASP A 143 -14.21 8.71 6.23
C ASP A 143 -13.31 9.23 5.10
N ARG A 144 -12.05 9.57 5.41
CA ARG A 144 -11.11 10.21 4.46
C ARG A 144 -9.85 9.38 4.25
N VAL A 145 -9.36 9.43 3.02
CA VAL A 145 -8.02 8.97 2.65
C VAL A 145 -7.15 10.16 2.30
N PHE A 146 -5.93 10.17 2.83
CA PHE A 146 -4.92 11.18 2.58
C PHE A 146 -3.71 10.56 1.90
N PHE A 147 -3.14 11.26 0.93
CA PHE A 147 -1.94 10.83 0.22
C PHE A 147 -1.24 12.01 -0.44
N GLY A 148 0.06 11.84 -0.68
CA GLY A 148 0.87 12.74 -1.48
C GLY A 148 0.99 12.25 -2.92
N SER A 149 1.20 13.18 -3.86
CA SER A 149 1.58 12.87 -5.24
C SER A 149 2.85 13.61 -5.63
N ALA A 150 3.59 13.02 -6.57
CA ALA A 150 4.76 13.64 -7.17
C ALA A 150 4.42 14.91 -7.98
N ASP A 151 3.14 15.26 -8.15
CA ASP A 151 2.72 16.56 -8.68
C ASP A 151 2.78 17.71 -7.67
N GLY A 152 3.27 17.42 -6.47
CA GLY A 152 3.49 18.37 -5.40
C GLY A 152 2.25 18.72 -4.61
N ARG A 153 1.23 17.85 -4.61
CA ARG A 153 0.00 18.04 -3.86
C ARG A 153 -0.24 16.95 -2.81
N VAL A 154 -0.82 17.37 -1.69
CA VAL A 154 -1.49 16.49 -0.74
C VAL A 154 -2.98 16.51 -1.04
N TYR A 155 -3.58 15.33 -1.07
CA TYR A 155 -5.01 15.16 -1.33
C TYR A 155 -5.71 14.58 -0.12
N ALA A 156 -6.96 14.97 0.08
CA ALA A 156 -7.91 14.29 0.96
C ALA A 156 -9.16 13.95 0.18
N LEU A 157 -9.49 12.68 0.09
CA LEU A 157 -10.67 12.19 -0.61
C LEU A 157 -11.60 11.49 0.36
N ASP A 158 -12.88 11.47 0.02
CA ASP A 158 -13.86 10.57 0.63
C ASP A 158 -13.55 9.11 0.29
N VAL A 159 -13.44 8.24 1.29
CA VAL A 159 -13.06 6.82 1.10
C VAL A 159 -14.12 6.07 0.29
N ALA A 160 -15.40 6.36 0.48
CA ALA A 160 -16.47 5.61 -0.15
C ALA A 160 -16.59 5.92 -1.65
N THR A 161 -16.41 7.19 -2.00
CA THR A 161 -16.75 7.74 -3.32
C THR A 161 -15.55 8.22 -4.14
N GLY A 162 -14.38 8.40 -3.54
CA GLY A 162 -13.20 8.97 -4.21
C GLY A 162 -13.31 10.47 -4.48
N LYS A 163 -14.39 11.13 -4.03
CA LYS A 163 -14.58 12.57 -4.22
C LYS A 163 -13.58 13.35 -3.40
N GLU A 164 -12.91 14.30 -4.04
CA GLU A 164 -12.01 15.20 -3.36
C GLU A 164 -12.75 16.08 -2.37
N ARG A 165 -12.26 16.10 -1.12
CA ARG A 165 -12.74 16.98 -0.06
C ARG A 165 -11.81 18.16 0.16
N TRP A 166 -10.52 17.99 -0.11
CA TRP A 166 -9.51 19.01 0.08
C TRP A 166 -8.23 18.68 -0.69
N ARG A 167 -7.47 19.70 -1.07
CA ARG A 167 -6.09 19.60 -1.56
C ARG A 167 -5.21 20.70 -0.99
N PHE A 168 -3.90 20.47 -1.00
CA PHE A 168 -2.88 21.48 -0.73
C PHE A 168 -1.72 21.36 -1.71
N GLU A 169 -1.22 22.50 -2.22
CA GLU A 169 -0.02 22.58 -3.06
C GLU A 169 1.20 22.90 -2.20
N ALA A 170 2.14 21.95 -2.13
CA ALA A 170 3.39 22.09 -1.41
C ALA A 170 4.54 22.64 -2.26
N GLY A 171 4.34 22.81 -3.58
CA GLY A 171 5.33 23.38 -4.50
C GLY A 171 6.45 22.43 -4.96
N GLY A 172 6.57 21.24 -4.36
CA GLY A 172 7.56 20.22 -4.71
C GLY A 172 7.02 18.79 -4.57
N PRO A 173 7.56 17.79 -5.28
CA PRO A 173 7.04 16.42 -5.29
C PRO A 173 6.87 15.82 -3.89
N ILE A 174 5.74 15.13 -3.68
CA ILE A 174 5.45 14.40 -2.45
C ILE A 174 5.46 12.91 -2.75
N VAL A 175 6.58 12.26 -2.46
CA VAL A 175 6.74 10.81 -2.59
C VAL A 175 6.73 10.08 -1.24
N SER A 176 6.62 10.83 -0.14
CA SER A 176 6.56 10.27 1.22
C SER A 176 5.14 9.81 1.57
N SER A 177 5.05 8.88 2.52
CA SER A 177 3.77 8.47 3.10
C SER A 177 3.33 9.48 4.17
N PRO A 178 2.10 10.03 4.11
CA PRO A 178 1.53 10.78 5.23
C PRO A 178 1.45 9.96 6.51
N ALA A 179 1.64 10.62 7.65
CA ALA A 179 1.38 10.06 8.98
C ALA A 179 0.24 10.82 9.65
N ALA A 180 -0.66 10.11 10.34
CA ALA A 180 -1.77 10.74 11.05
C ALA A 180 -1.82 10.31 12.52
N ALA A 181 -1.89 11.28 13.43
CA ALA A 181 -2.01 11.06 14.87
C ALA A 181 -2.56 12.31 15.56
N ALA A 182 -3.26 12.15 16.67
CA ALA A 182 -3.75 13.26 17.51
C ALA A 182 -4.49 14.37 16.74
N GLY A 183 -5.31 14.00 15.73
CA GLY A 183 -6.02 14.96 14.90
C GLY A 183 -5.10 15.83 14.03
N ARG A 184 -3.90 15.32 13.70
CA ARG A 184 -2.92 15.94 12.80
C ARG A 184 -2.55 14.97 11.68
N LEU A 185 -2.24 15.53 10.52
CA LEU A 185 -1.68 14.87 9.37
C LEU A 185 -0.32 15.50 9.07
N VAL A 186 0.74 14.72 9.03
CA VAL A 186 2.11 15.18 8.78
C VAL A 186 2.62 14.56 7.49
N VAL A 187 3.22 15.39 6.63
CA VAL A 187 3.73 14.98 5.31
C VAL A 187 5.08 15.64 5.04
N GLY A 188 6.06 14.84 4.62
CA GLY A 188 7.36 15.35 4.15
C GLY A 188 7.42 15.48 2.63
N THR A 189 8.17 16.45 2.12
CA THR A 189 8.39 16.64 0.67
C THR A 189 9.81 16.24 0.27
N SER A 190 10.02 16.06 -1.04
CA SER A 190 11.36 15.84 -1.58
C SER A 190 12.25 17.09 -1.53
N SER A 191 11.67 18.28 -1.33
CA SER A 191 12.38 19.56 -1.16
C SER A 191 12.80 19.84 0.28
N GLY A 192 12.52 18.93 1.22
CA GLY A 192 12.99 19.00 2.60
C GLY A 192 12.04 19.72 3.56
N GLU A 193 10.84 20.09 3.12
CA GLU A 193 9.82 20.64 4.01
C GLU A 193 8.98 19.54 4.67
N VAL A 194 8.46 19.86 5.86
CA VAL A 194 7.47 19.04 6.57
C VAL A 194 6.24 19.89 6.83
N TYR A 195 5.11 19.45 6.31
CA TYR A 195 3.82 20.10 6.51
C TYR A 195 3.01 19.35 7.57
N CYS A 196 2.32 20.10 8.42
CA CYS A 196 1.38 19.57 9.40
C CYS A 196 0.02 20.22 9.18
N PHE A 197 -1.00 19.39 8.96
CA PHE A 197 -2.37 19.80 8.77
C PHE A 197 -3.23 19.32 9.94
N GLY A 198 -4.33 20.00 10.18
CA GLY A 198 -5.24 19.71 11.28
C GLY A 198 -5.12 20.71 12.44
N GLY A 199 -6.21 20.86 13.15
CA GLY A 199 -6.47 21.96 14.08
C GLY A 199 -7.98 22.04 14.27
N ARG A 200 -8.41 22.44 15.48
CA ARG A 200 -9.76 22.24 16.06
C ARG A 200 -10.91 22.26 15.06
#